data_AF-A0A1J5CVH4-F1
#
_entry.id   AF-A0A1J5CVH4-F1
#
_cell.length_a   1.000
_cell.length_b   1.000
_cell.length_c   1.000
_cell.angle_alpha   90.00
_cell.angle_beta   90.00
_cell.angle_gamma   90.00
#
_symmetry.space_group_name_H-M   'P 1'
#
loop_
_entity.id
_entity.type
_entity.pdbx_description
1 polymer ?
#
loop_
_entity_poly.entity_id
_entity_poly.type
_entity_poly.pdbx_seq_one_letter_code
_entity_poly.pdbx_strand_id
1 'polypeptide(L)'
;MSLQDFLGRLKGVYKSIDLRIAAAKADNAWQNALTVVRFSYKEPKEVENQQEELEGNWGKVKTENFRIEFLARPIDKLSVLCKQLNQGRLEAREINAEFGRSIDLLSLKGRFDNYGQTRRESHSWPCFEALNGEHCRLLDEEQFQAEVKSQTLLDPYTLISELLEVDFASHISLDLIVAAPFYAAIKNVDFGEQRCKIQVKFHKDIKTLAVSAIVRRGDRENTPLRDKARSTIDLEEAEELDEYMRLWTKQHNLLEATPADYLSVNLIQTEPTALDIEKPSFPTQISRLLESKRPEKAPLVAACRRFLTEDELEQYLTKTVKAPSPYKEGKKDASATFELAVAWLLGLCGFNIVWLGQTKHETLKEDKVTRFSIDMLASHQESKSLLLLVGCTIGSPNNKDIDSLKSVHRILQDEVFKDTQVQVKPFVFSAAPDLSDKERDGVKVLDGGDIRGILNYVRQGQIQRALNEYFGHELGFKIGS
;
A
#
# COMPACT_ATOMS: atom_id res chain seq x y z
N MET A 1 0.83 24.56 14.34
CA MET A 1 -0.52 24.74 13.74
C MET A 1 -1.53 24.76 14.88
N SER A 2 -2.64 25.52 14.80
CA SER A 2 -3.72 25.41 15.79
C SER A 2 -4.65 24.23 15.46
N LEU A 3 -5.41 23.75 16.45
CA LEU A 3 -6.45 22.74 16.20
C LEU A 3 -7.49 23.26 15.21
N GLN A 4 -7.90 24.52 15.33
CA GLN A 4 -8.84 25.13 14.40
C GLN A 4 -8.37 25.08 12.94
N ASP A 5 -7.10 25.46 12.71
CA ASP A 5 -6.50 25.42 11.37
C ASP A 5 -6.47 23.99 10.83
N PHE A 6 -6.15 23.02 11.70
CA PHE A 6 -6.08 21.61 11.34
C PHE A 6 -7.45 21.01 11.02
N LEU A 7 -8.47 21.24 11.86
CA LEU A 7 -9.84 20.76 11.60
C LEU A 7 -10.43 21.41 10.35
N GLY A 8 -10.09 22.67 10.06
CA GLY A 8 -10.51 23.36 8.84
C GLY A 8 -10.04 22.66 7.55
N ARG A 9 -8.89 21.98 7.59
CA ARG A 9 -8.34 21.18 6.47
C ARG A 9 -9.11 19.91 6.18
N LEU A 10 -9.82 19.38 7.16
CA LEU A 10 -10.48 18.07 7.13
C LEU A 10 -12.00 18.23 7.27
N LYS A 11 -12.54 19.34 6.75
CA LYS A 11 -13.97 19.62 6.80
C LYS A 11 -14.77 18.51 6.11
N GLY A 12 -15.66 17.89 6.87
CA GLY A 12 -16.51 16.79 6.41
C GLY A 12 -15.95 15.40 6.73
N VAL A 13 -14.66 15.29 7.05
CA VAL A 13 -14.02 14.00 7.35
C VAL A 13 -14.47 13.43 8.70
N TYR A 14 -14.39 14.23 9.77
CA TYR A 14 -14.79 13.79 11.11
C TYR A 14 -16.31 13.77 11.24
N LYS A 15 -16.86 12.67 11.80
CA LYS A 15 -18.29 12.49 12.09
C LYS A 15 -18.56 12.50 13.59
N SER A 16 -17.57 12.13 14.41
CA SER A 16 -17.71 12.08 15.86
C SER A 16 -16.46 12.53 16.62
N ILE A 17 -16.67 12.79 17.92
CA ILE A 17 -15.66 13.12 18.93
C ILE A 17 -15.74 12.03 20.00
N ASP A 18 -14.67 11.23 20.11
CA ASP A 18 -14.43 10.24 21.15
C ASP A 18 -13.79 10.95 22.35
N LEU A 19 -14.50 11.01 23.46
CA LEU A 19 -14.03 11.55 24.73
C LEU A 19 -13.79 10.42 25.71
N ARG A 20 -12.61 10.41 26.31
CA ARG A 20 -12.21 9.45 27.33
C ARG A 20 -11.68 10.19 28.53
N ILE A 21 -12.34 10.05 29.67
CA ILE A 21 -12.18 10.95 30.80
C ILE A 21 -11.88 10.12 32.03
N ALA A 22 -10.71 10.32 32.63
CA ALA A 22 -10.39 9.87 33.97
C ALA A 22 -10.58 11.03 34.94
N ALA A 23 -11.31 10.82 36.03
CA ALA A 23 -11.57 11.82 37.05
C ALA A 23 -11.33 11.27 38.45
N ALA A 24 -10.73 12.09 39.30
CA ALA A 24 -10.48 11.82 40.72
C ALA A 24 -11.33 12.77 41.57
N LYS A 25 -11.89 12.27 42.66
CA LYS A 25 -12.77 13.05 43.54
C LYS A 25 -12.01 13.55 44.76
N ALA A 26 -12.14 14.83 45.06
CA ALA A 26 -11.67 15.45 46.30
C ALA A 26 -12.69 16.50 46.76
N ASP A 27 -12.91 16.62 48.06
CA ASP A 27 -13.84 17.60 48.67
C ASP A 27 -15.25 17.61 48.02
N ASN A 28 -15.77 16.42 47.68
CA ASN A 28 -17.04 16.22 46.97
C ASN A 28 -17.12 16.74 45.52
N ALA A 29 -16.01 17.21 44.94
CA ALA A 29 -15.92 17.63 43.54
C ALA A 29 -15.11 16.62 42.70
N TRP A 30 -15.52 16.40 41.46
CA TRP A 30 -14.75 15.60 40.50
C TRP A 30 -13.74 16.49 39.79
N GLN A 31 -12.46 16.19 39.99
CA GLN A 31 -11.35 16.84 39.30
C GLN A 31 -10.93 16.00 38.09
N ASN A 32 -10.64 16.67 36.98
CA ASN A 32 -10.09 16.00 35.80
C ASN A 32 -8.68 15.47 36.13
N ALA A 33 -8.49 14.16 35.96
CA ALA A 33 -7.19 13.53 36.07
C ALA A 33 -6.50 13.44 34.70
N LEU A 34 -7.25 13.00 33.68
CA LEU A 34 -6.83 13.04 32.29
C LEU A 34 -8.06 12.99 31.38
N THR A 35 -8.15 13.91 30.42
CA THR A 35 -9.14 13.83 29.33
C THR A 35 -8.42 13.67 28.00
N VAL A 36 -8.87 12.71 27.20
CA VAL A 36 -8.43 12.53 25.81
C VAL A 36 -9.60 12.86 24.88
N VAL A 37 -9.38 13.81 23.98
CA VAL A 37 -10.31 14.22 22.93
C VAL A 37 -9.81 13.70 21.59
N ARG A 38 -10.52 12.76 20.99
CA ARG A 38 -10.15 12.13 19.72
C ARG A 38 -11.19 12.45 18.65
N PHE A 39 -10.75 12.95 17.52
CA PHE A 39 -11.63 13.13 16.36
C PHE A 39 -11.66 11.85 15.53
N SER A 40 -12.86 11.43 15.11
CA SER A 40 -13.08 10.17 14.39
C SER A 40 -13.89 10.39 13.12
N TYR A 41 -13.53 9.69 12.03
CA TYR A 41 -14.35 9.62 10.82
C TYR A 41 -15.58 8.72 10.97
N LYS A 42 -15.63 7.90 12.03
CA LYS A 42 -16.72 6.96 12.28
C LYS A 42 -17.92 7.66 12.92
N GLU A 43 -19.11 7.10 12.70
CA GLU A 43 -20.32 7.61 13.35
C GLU A 43 -20.27 7.40 14.87
N PRO A 44 -20.96 8.24 15.68
CA PRO A 44 -20.91 8.16 17.14
C PRO A 44 -21.19 6.76 17.69
N LYS A 45 -22.16 6.05 17.11
CA LYS A 45 -22.53 4.69 17.53
C LYS A 45 -21.41 3.67 17.31
N GLU A 46 -20.63 3.81 16.24
CA GLU A 46 -19.47 2.92 16.01
C GLU A 46 -18.35 3.17 17.02
N VAL A 47 -18.20 4.43 17.46
CA VAL A 47 -17.26 4.80 18.53
C VAL A 47 -17.76 4.30 19.88
N GLU A 48 -19.06 4.41 20.18
CA GLU A 48 -19.67 3.85 21.39
C GLU A 48 -19.42 2.34 21.49
N ASN A 49 -19.62 1.60 20.40
CA ASN A 49 -19.34 0.16 20.37
C ASN A 49 -17.86 -0.15 20.68
N GLN A 50 -16.90 0.66 20.19
CA GLN A 50 -15.47 0.50 20.51
C GLN A 50 -15.19 0.79 21.98
N GLN A 51 -15.84 1.82 22.55
CA GLN A 51 -15.73 2.16 23.96
C GLN A 51 -16.31 1.02 24.84
N GLU A 52 -17.45 0.46 24.45
CA GLU A 52 -18.09 -0.68 25.15
C GLU A 52 -17.24 -1.95 25.07
N GLU A 53 -16.62 -2.24 23.93
CA GLU A 53 -15.67 -3.36 23.79
C GLU A 53 -14.47 -3.19 24.73
N LEU A 54 -13.93 -1.97 24.81
CA LEU A 54 -12.83 -1.65 25.70
C LEU A 54 -13.24 -1.76 27.18
N GLU A 55 -14.42 -1.25 27.57
CA GLU A 55 -15.00 -1.47 28.90
C GLU A 55 -15.23 -2.96 29.18
N GLY A 56 -15.62 -3.75 28.18
CA GLY A 56 -15.83 -5.20 28.30
C GLY A 56 -14.53 -5.98 28.56
N ASN A 57 -13.42 -5.54 27.95
CA ASN A 57 -12.12 -6.18 28.09
C ASN A 57 -11.45 -5.85 29.43
N TRP A 58 -11.61 -4.64 29.95
CA TRP A 58 -10.92 -4.15 31.16
C TRP A 58 -11.80 -4.03 32.40
N GLY A 59 -13.12 -4.10 32.22
CA GLY A 59 -14.10 -3.82 33.26
C GLY A 59 -14.39 -2.34 33.41
N LYS A 60 -15.60 -2.03 33.90
CA LYS A 60 -16.01 -0.65 34.18
C LYS A 60 -15.33 -0.12 35.45
N VAL A 61 -14.61 0.99 35.33
CA VAL A 61 -13.90 1.62 36.46
C VAL A 61 -14.80 2.66 37.13
N LYS A 62 -15.36 2.29 38.28
CA LYS A 62 -16.21 3.16 39.10
C LYS A 62 -16.02 2.89 40.59
N THR A 63 -15.15 3.66 41.24
CA THR A 63 -14.97 3.64 42.69
C THR A 63 -15.67 4.86 43.33
N GLU A 64 -15.50 5.03 44.64
CA GLU A 64 -16.03 6.19 45.36
C GLU A 64 -15.33 7.48 44.89
N ASN A 65 -14.01 7.43 44.73
CA ASN A 65 -13.20 8.59 44.38
C ASN A 65 -12.54 8.54 43.00
N PHE A 66 -12.66 7.46 42.22
CA PHE A 66 -12.08 7.37 40.89
C PHE A 66 -13.05 6.83 39.86
N ARG A 67 -13.09 7.46 38.69
CA ARG A 67 -13.95 7.04 37.57
C ARG A 67 -13.24 7.23 36.24
N ILE A 68 -13.54 6.31 35.32
CA ILE A 68 -13.27 6.49 33.91
C ILE A 68 -14.60 6.45 33.17
N GLU A 69 -14.89 7.50 32.40
CA GLU A 69 -16.09 7.64 31.61
C GLU A 69 -15.77 7.85 30.14
N PHE A 70 -16.54 7.19 29.30
CA PHE A 70 -16.48 7.32 27.84
C PHE A 70 -17.72 8.03 27.31
N LEU A 71 -17.51 8.88 26.31
CA LEU A 71 -18.59 9.49 25.54
C LEU A 71 -18.20 9.53 24.07
N ALA A 72 -19.12 9.17 23.19
CA ALA A 72 -19.07 9.61 21.80
C ALA A 72 -20.06 10.75 21.61
N ARG A 73 -19.64 11.81 20.91
CA ARG A 73 -20.54 12.89 20.50
C ARG A 73 -20.46 13.08 18.98
N PRO A 74 -21.56 13.42 18.30
CA PRO A 74 -21.47 13.84 16.91
C PRO A 74 -20.61 15.11 16.78
N ILE A 75 -19.94 15.26 15.63
CA ILE A 75 -19.01 16.37 15.37
C ILE A 75 -19.69 17.74 15.45
N ASP A 76 -21.00 17.80 15.19
CA ASP A 76 -21.80 19.03 15.30
C ASP A 76 -21.90 19.57 16.74
N LYS A 77 -21.59 18.72 17.75
CA LYS A 77 -21.50 19.10 19.16
C LYS A 77 -20.13 19.65 19.57
N LEU A 78 -19.19 19.84 18.64
CA LEU A 78 -17.88 20.44 18.94
C LEU A 78 -18.01 21.80 19.63
N SER A 79 -18.99 22.63 19.23
CA SER A 79 -19.23 23.95 19.85
C SER A 79 -19.64 23.84 21.32
N VAL A 80 -20.42 22.81 21.67
CA VAL A 80 -20.83 22.53 23.06
C VAL A 80 -19.62 22.10 23.89
N LEU A 81 -18.77 21.21 23.34
CA LEU A 81 -17.52 20.81 23.98
C LEU A 81 -16.60 22.02 24.23
N CYS A 82 -16.43 22.89 23.23
CA CYS A 82 -15.62 24.10 23.37
C CYS A 82 -16.18 25.03 24.47
N LYS A 83 -17.50 25.18 24.57
CA LYS A 83 -18.13 25.99 25.62
C LYS A 83 -17.88 25.40 27.01
N GLN A 84 -18.01 24.09 27.17
CA GLN A 84 -17.76 23.40 28.44
C GLN A 84 -16.30 23.59 28.88
N LEU A 85 -15.33 23.31 28.00
CA LEU A 85 -13.91 23.47 28.28
C LEU A 85 -13.50 24.93 28.56
N ASN A 86 -14.10 25.91 27.87
CA ASN A 86 -13.91 27.32 28.20
C ASN A 86 -14.46 27.70 29.59
N GLN A 87 -15.45 26.98 30.11
CA GLN A 87 -15.93 27.13 31.48
C GLN A 87 -15.05 26.36 32.49
N GLY A 88 -14.02 25.65 32.02
CA GLY A 88 -13.13 24.85 32.85
C GLY A 88 -13.74 23.58 33.42
N ARG A 89 -14.77 23.04 32.75
CA ARG A 89 -15.46 21.83 33.18
C ARG A 89 -15.90 20.96 32.01
N LEU A 90 -16.08 19.67 32.24
CA LEU A 90 -16.59 18.73 31.23
C LEU A 90 -17.64 17.82 31.85
N GLU A 91 -18.85 17.90 31.33
CA GLU A 91 -19.96 17.07 31.78
C GLU A 91 -19.94 15.74 31.02
N ALA A 92 -19.88 14.63 31.77
CA ALA A 92 -19.90 13.29 31.24
C ALA A 92 -20.70 12.33 32.11
N ARG A 93 -21.88 11.91 31.61
CA ARG A 93 -22.79 10.99 32.32
C ARG A 93 -23.04 11.44 33.76
N GLU A 94 -22.39 10.79 34.73
CA GLU A 94 -22.54 11.03 36.17
C GLU A 94 -21.45 11.95 36.77
N ILE A 95 -20.46 12.38 35.98
CA ILE A 95 -19.38 13.26 36.44
C ILE A 95 -19.45 14.63 35.76
N ASN A 96 -19.06 15.65 36.52
CA ASN A 96 -18.76 16.97 36.01
C ASN A 96 -17.30 17.24 36.38
N ALA A 97 -16.38 16.90 35.47
CA ALA A 97 -14.95 16.95 35.72
C ALA A 97 -14.44 18.40 35.61
N GLU A 98 -13.87 18.92 36.68
CA GLU A 98 -13.31 20.28 36.74
C GLU A 98 -11.82 20.28 36.37
N PHE A 99 -11.44 21.19 35.47
CA PHE A 99 -10.05 21.40 35.04
C PHE A 99 -9.33 22.50 35.86
N GLY A 100 -10.07 23.24 36.69
CA GLY A 100 -9.56 24.37 37.46
C GLY A 100 -9.13 25.59 36.60
N ARG A 101 -9.25 25.53 35.28
CA ARG A 101 -8.85 26.59 34.34
C ARG A 101 -9.73 26.61 33.09
N SER A 102 -9.86 27.78 32.47
CA SER A 102 -10.49 27.92 31.15
C SER A 102 -9.59 27.34 30.06
N ILE A 103 -10.17 26.54 29.15
CA ILE A 103 -9.45 25.91 28.04
C ILE A 103 -10.13 26.29 26.72
N ASP A 104 -9.42 27.08 25.91
CA ASP A 104 -9.81 27.31 24.52
C ASP A 104 -9.28 26.19 23.62
N LEU A 105 -10.13 25.18 23.42
CA LEU A 105 -9.80 23.96 22.69
C LEU A 105 -9.29 24.23 21.26
N LEU A 106 -9.92 25.16 20.54
CA LEU A 106 -9.62 25.40 19.13
C LEU A 106 -8.30 26.15 18.93
N SER A 107 -7.91 26.96 19.91
CA SER A 107 -6.65 27.71 19.90
C SER A 107 -5.43 26.88 20.33
N LEU A 108 -5.62 25.63 20.79
CA LEU A 108 -4.52 24.76 21.19
C LEU A 108 -3.55 24.54 20.03
N LYS A 109 -2.26 24.76 20.31
CA LYS A 109 -1.18 24.49 19.37
C LYS A 109 -0.68 23.08 19.57
N GLY A 110 -0.64 22.33 18.49
CA GLY A 110 -0.17 20.95 18.48
C GLY A 110 0.96 20.73 17.49
N ARG A 111 1.55 19.54 17.58
CA ARG A 111 2.46 18.97 16.59
C ARG A 111 1.67 18.15 15.59
N PHE A 112 2.21 17.98 14.40
CA PHE A 112 1.67 17.09 13.38
C PHE A 112 2.80 16.18 12.93
N ASP A 113 2.74 14.92 13.34
CA ASP A 113 3.79 13.92 13.15
C ASP A 113 3.19 12.64 12.54
N ASN A 114 4.06 11.78 11.99
CA ASN A 114 3.64 10.51 11.36
C ASN A 114 2.89 9.59 12.34
N TYR A 115 3.12 9.73 13.65
CA TYR A 115 2.44 8.97 14.70
C TYR A 115 2.10 9.89 15.89
N GLY A 116 0.99 9.61 16.59
CA GLY A 116 0.66 10.32 17.83
C GLY A 116 1.64 9.94 18.93
N GLN A 117 2.24 10.92 19.63
CA GLN A 117 3.34 10.69 20.57
C GLN A 117 2.87 9.97 21.83
N THR A 118 1.60 10.15 22.20
CA THR A 118 1.02 9.55 23.40
C THR A 118 0.25 8.27 23.12
N ARG A 119 0.11 7.83 21.86
CA ARG A 119 -0.74 6.69 21.51
C ARG A 119 -0.02 5.36 21.73
N ARG A 120 -0.70 4.40 22.35
CA ARG A 120 -0.19 3.04 22.55
C ARG A 120 -0.22 2.14 21.32
N GLU A 121 -1.15 2.37 20.39
CA GLU A 121 -1.26 1.54 19.19
C GLU A 121 -0.39 2.03 18.02
N SER A 122 0.29 1.07 17.37
CA SER A 122 1.19 1.28 16.23
C SER A 122 0.50 1.62 14.90
N HIS A 123 -0.83 1.51 14.82
CA HIS A 123 -1.59 1.85 13.62
C HIS A 123 -1.99 3.33 13.65
N SER A 124 -1.03 4.23 13.54
CA SER A 124 -1.34 5.67 13.50
C SER A 124 -1.26 6.19 12.07
N TRP A 125 -2.42 6.63 11.59
CA TRP A 125 -2.48 7.73 10.65
C TRP A 125 -1.62 8.89 11.17
N PRO A 126 -1.00 9.70 10.29
CA PRO A 126 -0.40 10.96 10.69
C PRO A 126 -1.38 11.76 11.54
N CYS A 127 -0.93 12.35 12.65
CA CYS A 127 -1.84 12.85 13.67
C CYS A 127 -1.42 14.24 14.13
N PHE A 128 -2.41 15.14 14.21
CA PHE A 128 -2.27 16.36 14.99
C PHE A 128 -2.49 16.04 16.46
N GLU A 129 -1.52 16.36 17.31
CA GLU A 129 -1.59 16.14 18.74
C GLU A 129 -1.25 17.42 19.51
N ALA A 130 -2.15 17.83 20.39
CA ALA A 130 -1.93 18.93 21.33
C ALA A 130 -2.05 18.42 22.77
N LEU A 131 -1.09 18.79 23.60
CA LEU A 131 -1.00 18.42 25.01
C LEU A 131 -1.14 19.69 25.84
N ASN A 132 -1.92 19.64 26.93
CA ASN A 132 -2.11 20.79 27.81
C ASN A 132 -2.35 20.36 29.25
N GLY A 133 -2.12 21.28 30.18
CA GLY A 133 -2.41 21.14 31.60
C GLY A 133 -1.26 20.63 32.45
N GLU A 134 -1.62 20.17 33.64
CA GLU A 134 -0.69 19.76 34.69
C GLU A 134 -1.13 18.43 35.28
N HIS A 135 -0.19 17.72 35.89
CA HIS A 135 -0.46 16.45 36.55
C HIS A 135 -1.49 16.58 37.69
N CYS A 136 -2.43 15.63 37.76
CA CYS A 136 -3.39 15.55 38.86
C CYS A 136 -2.76 14.85 40.07
N ARG A 137 -2.42 15.64 41.10
CA ARG A 137 -1.73 15.16 42.30
C ARG A 137 -2.51 14.13 43.12
N LEU A 138 -3.83 14.08 43.00
CA LEU A 138 -4.66 13.08 43.67
C LEU A 138 -4.28 11.65 43.26
N LEU A 139 -3.76 11.46 42.04
CA LEU A 139 -3.31 10.16 41.57
C LEU A 139 -2.09 9.63 42.33
N ASP A 140 -1.31 10.51 42.97
CA ASP A 140 -0.11 10.14 43.73
C ASP A 140 -0.38 9.81 45.20
N GLU A 141 -1.60 10.07 45.68
CA GLU A 141 -1.94 9.83 47.09
C GLU A 141 -2.03 8.32 47.36
N GLU A 142 -1.26 7.82 48.33
CA GLU A 142 -1.22 6.38 48.66
C GLU A 142 -2.60 5.82 49.01
N GLN A 143 -3.41 6.61 49.74
CA GLN A 143 -4.77 6.21 50.13
C GLN A 143 -5.67 6.07 48.90
N PHE A 144 -5.57 7.00 47.96
CA PHE A 144 -6.31 6.96 46.70
C PHE A 144 -5.91 5.76 45.85
N GLN A 145 -4.60 5.52 45.69
CA GLN A 145 -4.11 4.35 44.94
C GLN A 145 -4.53 3.03 45.59
N ALA A 146 -4.51 2.95 46.92
CA ALA A 146 -4.95 1.77 47.66
C ALA A 146 -6.46 1.51 47.48
N GLU A 147 -7.29 2.55 47.51
CA GLU A 147 -8.73 2.45 47.23
C GLU A 147 -8.95 1.86 45.84
N VAL A 148 -8.38 2.47 44.80
CA VAL A 148 -8.58 2.04 43.41
C VAL A 148 -8.11 0.59 43.23
N LYS A 149 -6.90 0.27 43.68
CA LYS A 149 -6.32 -1.07 43.53
C LYS A 149 -7.12 -2.14 44.27
N SER A 150 -7.75 -1.81 45.39
CA SER A 150 -8.59 -2.76 46.13
C SER A 150 -9.84 -3.20 45.38
N GLN A 151 -10.34 -2.36 44.46
CA GLN A 151 -11.59 -2.60 43.72
C GLN A 151 -11.35 -3.08 42.28
N THR A 152 -10.26 -2.64 41.65
CA THR A 152 -9.96 -2.91 40.23
C THR A 152 -8.80 -3.88 40.02
N LEU A 153 -8.05 -4.22 41.09
CA LEU A 153 -6.80 -4.98 41.05
C LEU A 153 -5.63 -4.29 40.31
N LEU A 154 -5.85 -3.08 39.77
CA LEU A 154 -4.90 -2.30 39.00
C LEU A 154 -4.73 -0.91 39.61
N ASP A 155 -3.55 -0.32 39.45
CA ASP A 155 -3.33 1.07 39.88
C ASP A 155 -3.98 2.06 38.88
N PRO A 156 -4.24 3.32 39.32
CA PRO A 156 -4.88 4.32 38.47
C PRO A 156 -4.12 4.61 37.16
N TYR A 157 -2.79 4.59 37.15
CA TYR A 157 -2.00 4.90 35.95
C TYR A 157 -2.12 3.81 34.90
N THR A 158 -2.11 2.55 35.34
CA THR A 158 -2.37 1.40 34.46
C THR A 158 -3.78 1.51 33.87
N LEU A 159 -4.80 1.74 34.70
CA LEU A 159 -6.18 1.88 34.21
C LEU A 159 -6.32 3.03 33.22
N ILE A 160 -5.75 4.19 33.51
CA ILE A 160 -5.75 5.34 32.60
C ILE A 160 -5.09 4.96 31.28
N SER A 161 -3.90 4.36 31.32
CA SER A 161 -3.15 4.06 30.10
C SER A 161 -3.88 3.07 29.19
N GLU A 162 -4.50 2.05 29.78
CA GLU A 162 -5.20 1.00 29.03
C GLU A 162 -6.55 1.49 28.49
N LEU A 163 -7.37 2.13 29.33
CA LEU A 163 -8.72 2.55 28.95
C LEU A 163 -8.74 3.83 28.12
N LEU A 164 -7.82 4.77 28.36
CA LEU A 164 -7.68 5.95 27.50
C LEU A 164 -6.77 5.66 26.29
N GLU A 165 -6.15 4.47 26.22
CA GLU A 165 -5.21 4.01 25.17
C GLU A 165 -4.08 5.01 24.91
N VAL A 166 -3.45 5.48 25.99
CA VAL A 166 -2.34 6.43 25.95
C VAL A 166 -1.21 6.02 26.86
N ASP A 167 0.02 6.42 26.53
CA ASP A 167 1.16 6.27 27.42
C ASP A 167 1.13 7.36 28.49
N PHE A 168 0.55 7.04 29.65
CA PHE A 168 0.41 7.93 30.78
C PHE A 168 1.06 7.35 32.04
N ALA A 169 1.80 8.17 32.77
CA ALA A 169 2.54 7.74 33.96
C ALA A 169 2.73 8.92 34.92
N SER A 170 3.11 8.63 36.17
CA SER A 170 3.26 9.63 37.24
C SER A 170 4.24 10.77 36.96
N HIS A 171 5.18 10.59 36.04
CA HIS A 171 6.14 11.63 35.66
C HIS A 171 5.65 12.53 34.50
N ILE A 172 4.50 12.22 33.91
CA ILE A 172 3.95 12.95 32.77
C ILE A 172 3.04 14.05 33.30
N SER A 173 3.43 15.31 33.09
CA SER A 173 2.68 16.47 33.57
C SER A 173 1.74 17.04 32.52
N LEU A 174 0.54 16.46 32.41
CA LEU A 174 -0.57 16.96 31.60
C LEU A 174 -1.90 16.38 32.11
N ASP A 175 -3.02 17.01 31.75
CA ASP A 175 -4.38 16.51 32.04
C ASP A 175 -5.33 16.56 30.83
N LEU A 176 -4.84 17.02 29.66
CA LEU A 176 -5.59 17.07 28.41
C LEU A 176 -4.72 16.66 27.22
N ILE A 177 -5.22 15.70 26.45
CA ILE A 177 -4.66 15.27 25.16
C ILE A 177 -5.73 15.49 24.09
N VAL A 178 -5.38 16.17 23.01
CA VAL A 178 -6.24 16.31 21.83
C VAL A 178 -5.55 15.66 20.65
N ALA A 179 -6.21 14.69 20.04
CA ALA A 179 -5.71 13.96 18.88
C ALA A 179 -6.69 14.04 17.71
N ALA A 180 -6.21 14.55 16.58
CA ALA A 180 -6.96 14.65 15.33
C ALA A 180 -6.17 13.95 14.21
N PRO A 181 -6.52 12.70 13.86
CA PRO A 181 -5.83 11.96 12.81
C PRO A 181 -6.11 12.53 11.42
N PHE A 182 -5.10 12.59 10.58
CA PHE A 182 -5.20 12.87 9.15
C PHE A 182 -5.36 11.53 8.42
N TYR A 183 -6.58 11.22 7.97
CA TYR A 183 -6.90 9.94 7.35
C TYR A 183 -6.42 9.85 5.89
N ALA A 184 -5.12 10.02 5.67
CA ALA A 184 -4.44 9.78 4.41
C ALA A 184 -3.01 9.32 4.67
N ALA A 185 -2.57 8.27 3.99
CA ALA A 185 -1.22 7.72 4.13
C ALA A 185 -0.78 7.00 2.83
N ILE A 186 0.52 6.97 2.60
CA ILE A 186 1.15 6.17 1.55
C ILE A 186 1.09 4.71 2.01
N LYS A 187 0.29 3.90 1.32
CA LYS A 187 0.12 2.47 1.63
C LYS A 187 1.25 1.63 1.07
N ASN A 188 1.72 1.97 -0.13
CA ASN A 188 2.76 1.22 -0.81
C ASN A 188 3.52 2.09 -1.82
N VAL A 189 4.82 1.83 -1.94
CA VAL A 189 5.68 2.37 -2.99
C VAL A 189 6.43 1.19 -3.59
N ASP A 190 6.19 0.94 -4.86
CA ASP A 190 6.94 -0.05 -5.63
C ASP A 190 7.72 0.63 -6.76
N PHE A 191 8.88 0.08 -7.07
CA PHE A 191 9.72 0.55 -8.16
C PHE A 191 10.17 -0.62 -9.03
N GLY A 192 10.03 -0.47 -10.34
CA GLY A 192 10.48 -1.45 -11.34
C GLY A 192 10.48 -0.82 -12.73
N GLU A 193 11.43 -1.20 -13.59
CA GLU A 193 11.49 -0.69 -14.98
C GLU A 193 11.43 0.84 -15.10
N GLN A 194 12.12 1.56 -14.20
CA GLN A 194 12.10 3.04 -14.13
C GLN A 194 10.71 3.64 -13.88
N ARG A 195 9.79 2.85 -13.36
CA ARG A 195 8.44 3.24 -13.00
C ARG A 195 8.25 3.11 -11.49
N CYS A 196 7.71 4.15 -10.88
CA CYS A 196 7.34 4.18 -9.48
C CYS A 196 5.82 4.08 -9.37
N LYS A 197 5.33 2.95 -8.86
CA LYS A 197 3.92 2.73 -8.57
C LYS A 197 3.66 3.13 -7.12
N ILE A 198 2.76 4.08 -6.91
CA ILE A 198 2.45 4.62 -5.59
C ILE A 198 0.99 4.34 -5.30
N GLN A 199 0.73 3.83 -4.09
CA GLN A 199 -0.62 3.60 -3.58
C GLN A 199 -0.85 4.48 -2.36
N VAL A 200 -1.91 5.27 -2.38
CA VAL A 200 -2.32 6.14 -1.28
C VAL A 200 -3.70 5.72 -0.80
N LYS A 201 -3.82 5.41 0.50
CA LYS A 201 -5.11 5.18 1.15
C LYS A 201 -5.54 6.47 1.82
N PHE A 202 -6.76 6.93 1.57
CA PHE A 202 -7.25 8.18 2.14
C PHE A 202 -8.78 8.21 2.30
N HIS A 203 -9.28 9.08 3.16
CA HIS A 203 -10.71 9.28 3.39
C HIS A 203 -11.37 10.04 2.23
N LYS A 204 -12.55 9.58 1.79
CA LYS A 204 -13.26 10.08 0.61
C LYS A 204 -13.57 11.59 0.62
N ASP A 205 -13.78 12.16 1.81
CA ASP A 205 -14.09 13.59 1.97
C ASP A 205 -12.86 14.51 1.95
N ILE A 206 -11.63 13.96 1.84
CA ILE A 206 -10.42 14.77 1.68
C ILE A 206 -10.31 15.23 0.22
N LYS A 207 -10.34 16.54 -0.01
CA LYS A 207 -10.52 17.10 -1.35
C LYS A 207 -9.24 17.30 -2.16
N THR A 208 -8.12 17.60 -1.51
CA THR A 208 -6.93 18.10 -2.20
C THR A 208 -5.66 17.43 -1.68
N LEU A 209 -5.26 16.36 -2.36
CA LEU A 209 -4.03 15.63 -2.09
C LEU A 209 -3.15 15.63 -3.33
N ALA A 210 -1.84 15.64 -3.11
CA ALA A 210 -0.85 15.44 -4.16
C ALA A 210 0.26 14.53 -3.66
N VAL A 211 0.80 13.76 -4.58
CA VAL A 211 1.96 12.90 -4.37
C VAL A 211 3.12 13.46 -5.18
N SER A 212 4.31 13.46 -4.59
CA SER A 212 5.55 13.72 -5.31
C SER A 212 6.54 12.58 -5.09
N ALA A 213 7.05 12.00 -6.18
CA ALA A 213 8.20 11.10 -6.17
C ALA A 213 9.43 11.89 -6.59
N ILE A 214 10.50 11.84 -5.79
CA ILE A 214 11.71 12.62 -6.00
C ILE A 214 12.91 11.66 -5.93
N VAL A 215 13.71 11.66 -6.99
CA VAL A 215 14.92 10.83 -7.11
C VAL A 215 16.15 11.71 -7.01
N ARG A 216 17.08 11.33 -6.12
CA ARG A 216 18.34 12.03 -5.89
C ARG A 216 19.54 11.10 -5.94
N ARG A 217 20.70 11.66 -6.27
CA ARG A 217 21.98 10.92 -6.31
C ARG A 217 22.53 10.53 -4.93
N GLY A 218 21.90 10.98 -3.86
CA GLY A 218 22.27 10.64 -2.49
C GLY A 218 21.09 10.77 -1.54
N ASP A 219 21.30 10.39 -0.30
CA ASP A 219 20.27 10.29 0.74
C ASP A 219 19.89 11.62 1.38
N ARG A 220 20.67 12.69 1.16
CA ARG A 220 20.41 14.03 1.72
C ARG A 220 19.59 14.89 0.77
N GLU A 221 18.73 15.75 1.34
CA GLU A 221 17.85 16.64 0.56
C GLU A 221 18.60 17.58 -0.39
N ASN A 222 19.79 18.03 0.00
CA ASN A 222 20.63 18.95 -0.76
C ASN A 222 21.44 18.28 -1.88
N THR A 223 21.33 16.96 -2.03
CA THR A 223 22.01 16.26 -3.12
C THR A 223 21.33 16.56 -4.47
N PRO A 224 22.07 16.48 -5.58
CA PRO A 224 21.53 16.79 -6.89
C PRO A 224 20.28 15.97 -7.21
N LEU A 225 19.21 16.68 -7.58
CA LEU A 225 18.02 16.09 -8.15
C LEU A 225 18.38 15.36 -9.44
N ARG A 226 17.85 14.16 -9.60
CA ARG A 226 17.98 13.38 -10.83
C ARG A 226 16.67 13.30 -11.57
N ASP A 227 15.59 12.99 -10.87
CA ASP A 227 14.27 12.90 -11.49
C ASP A 227 13.19 13.31 -10.49
N LYS A 228 12.03 13.71 -11.00
CA LYS A 228 10.85 13.95 -10.17
C LYS A 228 9.57 13.74 -10.97
N ALA A 229 8.57 13.20 -10.29
CA ALA A 229 7.20 13.16 -10.76
C ALA A 229 6.27 13.72 -9.69
N ARG A 230 5.21 14.40 -10.12
CA ARG A 230 4.16 14.90 -9.24
C ARG A 230 2.81 14.63 -9.86
N SER A 231 1.83 14.28 -9.03
CA SER A 231 0.44 14.21 -9.46
C SER A 231 -0.48 14.60 -8.32
N THR A 232 -1.57 15.27 -8.68
CA THR A 232 -2.72 15.43 -7.81
C THR A 232 -3.50 14.11 -7.77
N ILE A 233 -4.02 13.78 -6.60
CA ILE A 233 -4.91 12.63 -6.44
C ILE A 233 -6.28 13.05 -6.95
N ASP A 234 -6.73 12.41 -8.02
CA ASP A 234 -8.10 12.55 -8.52
C ASP A 234 -9.00 11.53 -7.81
N LEU A 235 -10.11 12.00 -7.26
CA LEU A 235 -11.10 11.16 -6.60
C LEU A 235 -11.74 10.18 -7.57
N GLU A 236 -11.91 10.56 -8.85
CA GLU A 236 -12.53 9.71 -9.87
C GLU A 236 -11.61 8.56 -10.31
N GLU A 237 -10.29 8.75 -10.21
CA GLU A 237 -9.29 7.71 -10.47
C GLU A 237 -9.10 6.74 -9.29
N ALA A 238 -9.72 7.01 -8.12
CA ALA A 238 -9.51 6.24 -6.89
C ALA A 238 -10.60 5.18 -6.68
N GLU A 239 -10.18 3.97 -6.35
CA GLU A 239 -11.06 2.83 -6.05
C GLU A 239 -11.69 2.99 -4.65
N GLU A 240 -12.97 2.65 -4.52
CA GLU A 240 -13.64 2.59 -3.21
C GLU A 240 -13.22 1.31 -2.47
N LEU A 241 -12.71 1.46 -1.24
CA LEU A 241 -12.33 0.32 -0.40
C LEU A 241 -13.45 -0.07 0.57
N ASP A 242 -14.03 0.94 1.21
CA ASP A 242 -15.10 0.82 2.19
C ASP A 242 -15.95 2.10 2.20
N GLU A 243 -16.89 2.21 3.14
CA GLU A 243 -17.79 3.36 3.26
C GLU A 243 -17.05 4.71 3.37
N TYR A 244 -15.85 4.73 3.93
CA TYR A 244 -15.11 5.95 4.27
C TYR A 244 -13.83 6.14 3.44
N MET A 245 -13.22 5.04 2.98
CA MET A 245 -11.87 5.03 2.46
C MET A 245 -11.81 4.74 0.96
N ARG A 246 -10.85 5.39 0.30
CA ARG A 246 -10.47 5.16 -1.09
C ARG A 246 -9.00 4.78 -1.23
N LEU A 247 -8.68 4.10 -2.31
CA LEU A 247 -7.33 3.75 -2.73
C LEU A 247 -7.03 4.39 -4.07
N TRP A 248 -6.08 5.31 -4.10
CA TRP A 248 -5.55 5.84 -5.35
C TRP A 248 -4.25 5.12 -5.68
N THR A 249 -4.15 4.61 -6.91
CA THR A 249 -2.94 3.97 -7.43
C THR A 249 -2.51 4.67 -8.70
N LYS A 250 -1.27 5.15 -8.76
CA LYS A 250 -0.72 5.73 -9.99
C LYS A 250 0.73 5.31 -10.21
N GLN A 251 1.05 5.16 -11.48
CA GLN A 251 2.40 4.88 -11.93
C GLN A 251 3.03 6.15 -12.50
N HIS A 252 4.21 6.50 -11.99
CA HIS A 252 5.01 7.60 -12.47
C HIS A 252 6.25 7.09 -13.19
N ASN A 253 6.52 7.64 -14.37
CA ASN A 253 7.77 7.40 -15.06
C ASN A 253 8.88 8.26 -14.43
N LEU A 254 9.98 7.61 -14.04
CA LEU A 254 11.19 8.23 -13.51
C LEU A 254 12.37 7.75 -14.39
N LEU A 255 12.38 8.21 -15.64
CA LEU A 255 13.22 7.73 -16.74
C LEU A 255 14.72 7.93 -16.48
N GLU A 256 15.10 8.90 -15.65
CA GLU A 256 16.50 9.18 -15.32
C GLU A 256 16.98 8.40 -14.09
N ALA A 257 16.08 7.71 -13.38
CA ALA A 257 16.40 7.00 -12.15
C ALA A 257 17.22 5.72 -12.42
N THR A 258 18.21 5.47 -11.56
CA THR A 258 19.03 4.25 -11.55
C THR A 258 18.96 3.57 -10.18
N PRO A 259 19.28 2.26 -10.08
CA PRO A 259 19.23 1.53 -8.81
C PRO A 259 20.11 2.11 -7.68
N ALA A 260 21.16 2.87 -8.02
CA ALA A 260 22.05 3.50 -7.04
C ALA A 260 21.43 4.76 -6.39
N ASP A 261 20.40 5.34 -7.00
CA ASP A 261 19.76 6.56 -6.55
C ASP A 261 18.80 6.32 -5.37
N TYR A 262 18.43 7.41 -4.71
CA TYR A 262 17.54 7.43 -3.56
C TYR A 262 16.18 8.01 -3.94
N LEU A 263 15.11 7.28 -3.62
CA LEU A 263 13.72 7.66 -3.86
C LEU A 263 13.07 8.16 -2.56
N SER A 264 12.48 9.35 -2.63
CA SER A 264 11.59 9.92 -1.60
C SER A 264 10.21 10.09 -2.23
N VAL A 265 9.18 9.53 -1.58
CA VAL A 265 7.78 9.74 -1.95
C VAL A 265 7.11 10.52 -0.83
N ASN A 266 6.50 11.65 -1.17
CA ASN A 266 5.83 12.52 -0.20
C ASN A 266 4.35 12.63 -0.54
N LEU A 267 3.51 12.60 0.49
CA LEU A 267 2.09 12.89 0.42
C LEU A 267 1.83 14.28 1.00
N ILE A 268 1.14 15.13 0.24
CA ILE A 268 1.00 16.55 0.54
C ILE A 268 -0.48 16.93 0.42
N GLN A 269 -1.01 17.62 1.42
CA GLN A 269 -2.27 18.35 1.27
C GLN A 269 -1.97 19.70 0.62
N THR A 270 -2.62 20.03 -0.51
CA THR A 270 -2.29 21.26 -1.25
C THR A 270 -3.07 22.50 -0.81
N GLU A 271 -4.24 22.34 -0.19
CA GLU A 271 -5.10 23.44 0.27
C GLU A 271 -5.48 23.28 1.75
N PRO A 272 -5.75 24.38 2.48
CA PRO A 272 -5.68 25.78 2.06
C PRO A 272 -4.25 26.32 1.94
N THR A 273 -3.29 25.67 2.59
CA THR A 273 -1.85 25.85 2.35
C THR A 273 -1.17 24.48 2.34
N ALA A 274 -0.05 24.36 1.64
CA ALA A 274 0.69 23.11 1.56
C ALA A 274 1.06 22.58 2.95
N LEU A 275 0.70 21.33 3.23
CA LEU A 275 1.07 20.59 4.44
C LEU A 275 1.59 19.22 4.02
N ASP A 276 2.83 18.91 4.38
CA ASP A 276 3.39 17.58 4.23
C ASP A 276 2.66 16.65 5.21
N ILE A 277 1.91 15.68 4.69
CA ILE A 277 1.15 14.69 5.46
C ILE A 277 2.08 13.56 5.88
N GLU A 278 2.83 13.05 4.92
CA GLU A 278 3.75 11.96 5.12
C GLU A 278 5.00 12.20 4.29
N LYS A 279 6.14 12.16 4.98
CA LYS A 279 7.46 12.29 4.41
C LYS A 279 8.37 11.24 5.06
N PRO A 280 8.99 10.33 4.29
CA PRO A 280 9.89 9.35 4.86
C PRO A 280 11.08 10.07 5.50
N SER A 281 11.45 9.64 6.72
CA SER A 281 12.56 10.24 7.47
C SER A 281 13.89 10.16 6.71
N PHE A 282 14.05 9.13 5.87
CA PHE A 282 15.18 8.97 4.95
C PHE A 282 14.67 8.41 3.63
N PRO A 283 15.17 8.89 2.48
CA PRO A 283 14.82 8.29 1.19
C PRO A 283 15.35 6.86 1.12
N THR A 284 14.63 5.98 0.43
CA THR A 284 15.04 4.59 0.26
C THR A 284 15.85 4.45 -1.01
N GLN A 285 17.01 3.78 -0.93
CA GLN A 285 17.78 3.46 -2.13
C GLN A 285 16.97 2.53 -3.03
N ILE A 286 16.88 2.83 -4.32
CA ILE A 286 16.03 2.10 -5.26
C ILE A 286 16.41 0.61 -5.31
N SER A 287 17.70 0.28 -5.25
CA SER A 287 18.18 -1.11 -5.16
C SER A 287 17.54 -1.88 -4.01
N ARG A 288 17.34 -1.26 -2.83
CA ARG A 288 16.72 -1.92 -1.68
C ARG A 288 15.25 -2.23 -1.89
N LEU A 289 14.51 -1.36 -2.59
CA LEU A 289 13.12 -1.63 -2.97
C LEU A 289 13.07 -2.84 -3.90
N LEU A 290 13.98 -2.92 -4.87
CA LEU A 290 14.10 -4.06 -5.79
C LEU A 290 14.50 -5.35 -5.05
N GLU A 291 15.44 -5.27 -4.10
CA GLU A 291 15.93 -6.40 -3.30
C GLU A 291 14.88 -6.93 -2.31
N SER A 292 13.98 -6.06 -1.81
CA SER A 292 12.93 -6.45 -0.86
C SER A 292 11.89 -7.41 -1.45
N LYS A 293 11.83 -7.54 -2.77
CA LYS A 293 10.95 -8.49 -3.45
C LYS A 293 11.44 -9.92 -3.23
N ARG A 294 10.51 -10.84 -2.95
CA ARG A 294 10.86 -12.25 -2.68
C ARG A 294 11.34 -12.93 -3.97
N PRO A 295 12.37 -13.78 -3.93
CA PRO A 295 12.67 -14.63 -5.08
C PRO A 295 11.51 -15.61 -5.27
N GLU A 296 10.99 -15.74 -6.49
CA GLU A 296 10.05 -16.81 -6.83
C GLU A 296 10.84 -18.06 -7.19
N LYS A 297 10.54 -19.19 -6.53
CA LYS A 297 11.28 -20.43 -6.72
C LYS A 297 10.96 -21.10 -8.06
N ALA A 298 9.73 -20.92 -8.55
CA ALA A 298 9.27 -21.52 -9.81
C ALA A 298 8.33 -20.58 -10.61
N PRO A 299 8.86 -19.49 -11.23
CA PRO A 299 8.05 -18.49 -11.92
C PRO A 299 7.17 -19.08 -13.03
N LEU A 300 7.72 -20.02 -13.81
CA LEU A 300 6.97 -20.66 -14.90
C LEU A 300 5.77 -21.45 -14.39
N VAL A 301 5.91 -22.15 -13.25
CA VAL A 301 4.82 -22.91 -12.62
C VAL A 301 3.75 -21.95 -12.08
N ALA A 302 4.17 -20.91 -11.37
CA ALA A 302 3.27 -19.90 -10.83
C ALA A 302 2.42 -19.21 -11.93
N ALA A 303 3.05 -18.88 -13.07
CA ALA A 303 2.35 -18.33 -14.23
C ALA A 303 1.42 -19.36 -14.89
N CYS A 304 1.90 -20.60 -15.09
CA CYS A 304 1.14 -21.67 -15.74
C CYS A 304 -0.17 -22.00 -14.99
N ARG A 305 -0.15 -21.94 -13.65
CA ARG A 305 -1.35 -22.16 -12.80
C ARG A 305 -2.51 -21.20 -13.09
N ARG A 306 -2.28 -20.08 -13.79
CA ARG A 306 -3.34 -19.16 -14.22
C ARG A 306 -4.09 -19.65 -15.47
N PHE A 307 -3.52 -20.60 -16.21
CA PHE A 307 -4.05 -21.13 -17.47
C PHE A 307 -4.49 -22.59 -17.36
N LEU A 308 -3.78 -23.37 -16.55
CA LEU A 308 -3.94 -24.81 -16.40
C LEU A 308 -3.88 -25.19 -14.93
N THR A 309 -4.88 -25.93 -14.45
CA THR A 309 -4.87 -26.47 -13.08
C THR A 309 -3.94 -27.68 -12.95
N GLU A 310 -3.46 -27.96 -11.73
CA GLU A 310 -2.59 -29.13 -11.49
C GLU A 310 -3.30 -30.45 -11.79
N ASP A 311 -4.58 -30.56 -11.44
CA ASP A 311 -5.41 -31.72 -11.75
C ASP A 311 -5.56 -31.95 -13.26
N GLU A 312 -5.76 -30.88 -14.04
CA GLU A 312 -5.82 -30.99 -15.51
C GLU A 312 -4.46 -31.39 -16.09
N LEU A 313 -3.37 -30.82 -15.59
CA LEU A 313 -2.01 -31.20 -16.01
C LEU A 313 -1.74 -32.69 -15.71
N GLU A 314 -2.07 -33.16 -14.51
CA GLU A 314 -1.94 -34.57 -14.12
C GLU A 314 -2.77 -35.47 -15.04
N GLN A 315 -4.01 -35.07 -15.37
CA GLN A 315 -4.85 -35.84 -16.30
C GLN A 315 -4.22 -35.96 -17.68
N TYR A 316 -3.63 -34.90 -18.23
CA TYR A 316 -2.94 -34.96 -19.52
C TYR A 316 -1.68 -35.83 -19.49
N LEU A 317 -1.00 -35.89 -18.35
CA LEU A 317 0.22 -36.68 -18.19
C LEU A 317 -0.04 -38.17 -17.90
N THR A 318 -1.17 -38.48 -17.26
CA THR A 318 -1.50 -39.84 -16.77
C THR A 318 -2.54 -40.56 -17.62
N LYS A 319 -3.29 -39.84 -18.47
CA LYS A 319 -4.31 -40.42 -19.36
C LYS A 319 -3.97 -40.16 -20.82
N THR A 320 -4.32 -41.11 -21.68
CA THR A 320 -4.22 -40.96 -23.14
C THR A 320 -5.28 -39.99 -23.64
N VAL A 321 -4.94 -38.70 -23.65
CA VAL A 321 -5.74 -37.66 -24.29
C VAL A 321 -5.17 -37.38 -25.69
N LYS A 322 -6.03 -37.10 -26.69
CA LYS A 322 -5.55 -36.64 -28.00
C LYS A 322 -4.80 -35.31 -27.81
N ALA A 323 -3.50 -35.31 -28.08
CA ALA A 323 -2.69 -34.10 -28.06
C ALA A 323 -3.16 -33.11 -29.15
N PRO A 324 -2.99 -31.80 -28.94
CA PRO A 324 -3.11 -30.81 -30.01
C PRO A 324 -2.18 -31.21 -31.17
N SER A 325 -2.74 -31.40 -32.35
CA SER A 325 -1.96 -31.74 -33.54
C SER A 325 -1.64 -30.46 -34.31
N PRO A 326 -0.38 -30.22 -34.72
CA PRO A 326 -0.05 -29.15 -35.65
C PRO A 326 -0.63 -29.40 -37.06
N TYR A 327 -1.29 -30.54 -37.26
CA TYR A 327 -2.05 -30.87 -38.46
C TYR A 327 -3.55 -30.68 -38.18
N LYS A 328 -4.15 -29.70 -38.86
CA LYS A 328 -5.62 -29.57 -38.99
C LYS A 328 -6.05 -30.30 -40.26
N GLU A 329 -6.96 -31.26 -40.15
CA GLU A 329 -7.53 -32.00 -41.28
C GLU A 329 -6.49 -32.65 -42.22
N GLY A 330 -5.33 -33.06 -41.69
CA GLY A 330 -4.26 -33.69 -42.47
C GLY A 330 -3.33 -32.72 -43.21
N LYS A 331 -3.51 -31.40 -43.09
CA LYS A 331 -2.59 -30.38 -43.61
C LYS A 331 -1.83 -29.69 -42.48
N LYS A 332 -0.56 -29.34 -42.71
CA LYS A 332 0.26 -28.56 -41.77
C LYS A 332 -0.38 -27.18 -41.56
N ASP A 333 -0.74 -26.87 -40.31
CA ASP A 333 -1.13 -25.52 -39.92
C ASP A 333 0.14 -24.66 -39.82
N ALA A 334 0.24 -23.64 -40.67
CA ALA A 334 1.41 -22.77 -40.72
C ALA A 334 1.59 -21.98 -39.40
N SER A 335 0.50 -21.65 -38.69
CA SER A 335 0.57 -20.91 -37.42
C SER A 335 1.16 -21.79 -36.33
N ALA A 336 0.58 -22.97 -36.15
CA ALA A 336 1.07 -23.95 -35.19
C ALA A 336 2.52 -24.38 -35.48
N THR A 337 2.90 -24.46 -36.76
CA THR A 337 4.29 -24.75 -37.16
C THR A 337 5.24 -23.62 -36.77
N PHE A 338 4.81 -22.37 -36.94
CA PHE A 338 5.61 -21.20 -36.56
C PHE A 338 5.76 -21.08 -35.04
N GLU A 339 4.67 -21.24 -34.28
CA GLU A 339 4.68 -21.33 -32.82
C GLU A 339 5.69 -22.40 -32.35
N LEU A 340 5.61 -23.62 -32.88
CA LEU A 340 6.53 -24.70 -32.53
C LEU A 340 8.00 -24.33 -32.82
N ALA A 341 8.28 -23.65 -33.92
CA ALA A 341 9.63 -23.20 -34.25
C ALA A 341 10.15 -22.11 -33.30
N VAL A 342 9.27 -21.19 -32.87
CA VAL A 342 9.60 -20.19 -31.84
C VAL A 342 9.90 -20.87 -30.50
N ALA A 343 9.13 -21.90 -30.12
CA ALA A 343 9.41 -22.68 -28.92
C ALA A 343 10.81 -23.34 -29.01
N TRP A 344 11.19 -23.91 -30.16
CA TRP A 344 12.53 -24.44 -30.34
C TRP A 344 13.61 -23.36 -30.21
N LEU A 345 13.42 -22.19 -30.81
CA LEU A 345 14.37 -21.07 -30.72
C LEU A 345 14.59 -20.64 -29.27
N LEU A 346 13.50 -20.44 -28.52
CA LEU A 346 13.56 -20.07 -27.10
C LEU A 346 14.24 -21.16 -26.27
N GLY A 347 13.96 -22.44 -26.55
CA GLY A 347 14.61 -23.56 -25.88
C GLY A 347 16.13 -23.58 -26.11
N LEU A 348 16.56 -23.31 -27.36
CA LEU A 348 17.97 -23.16 -27.69
C LEU A 348 18.62 -21.92 -27.04
N CYS A 349 17.83 -20.95 -26.61
CA CYS A 349 18.29 -19.79 -25.84
C CYS A 349 18.26 -20.01 -24.31
N GLY A 350 17.98 -21.24 -23.83
CA GLY A 350 18.00 -21.57 -22.41
C GLY A 350 16.69 -21.31 -21.66
N PHE A 351 15.58 -21.13 -22.39
CA PHE A 351 14.25 -20.99 -21.78
C PHE A 351 13.55 -22.34 -21.59
N ASN A 352 12.93 -22.51 -20.42
CA ASN A 352 11.92 -23.53 -20.18
C ASN A 352 10.56 -22.99 -20.63
N ILE A 353 9.80 -23.78 -21.39
CA ILE A 353 8.63 -23.29 -22.13
C ILE A 353 7.39 -24.11 -21.79
N VAL A 354 6.26 -23.42 -21.65
CA VAL A 354 4.92 -24.00 -21.69
C VAL A 354 4.22 -23.45 -22.93
N TRP A 355 3.91 -24.34 -23.88
CA TRP A 355 3.15 -24.00 -25.08
C TRP A 355 1.65 -24.14 -24.78
N LEU A 356 0.92 -23.03 -24.92
CA LEU A 356 -0.52 -22.91 -24.66
C LEU A 356 -1.34 -22.74 -25.95
N GLY A 357 -0.72 -22.25 -27.03
CA GLY A 357 -1.36 -22.01 -28.32
C GLY A 357 -2.00 -23.26 -28.91
N GLN A 358 -3.10 -23.07 -29.64
CA GLN A 358 -3.92 -24.15 -30.21
C GLN A 358 -4.56 -25.08 -29.16
N THR A 359 -4.63 -24.63 -27.90
CA THR A 359 -5.30 -25.37 -26.82
C THR A 359 -6.42 -24.53 -26.21
N LYS A 360 -7.31 -25.17 -25.43
CA LYS A 360 -8.32 -24.44 -24.64
C LYS A 360 -7.71 -23.52 -23.56
N HIS A 361 -6.41 -23.64 -23.31
CA HIS A 361 -5.65 -22.91 -22.29
C HIS A 361 -4.87 -21.72 -22.84
N GLU A 362 -4.96 -21.43 -24.14
CA GLU A 362 -4.40 -20.18 -24.70
C GLU A 362 -5.04 -18.95 -24.06
N THR A 363 -6.28 -19.09 -23.58
CA THR A 363 -7.07 -18.01 -23.00
C THR A 363 -7.04 -18.03 -21.48
N LEU A 364 -6.61 -16.92 -20.87
CA LEU A 364 -6.81 -16.65 -19.44
C LEU A 364 -8.26 -16.21 -19.22
N LYS A 365 -8.96 -16.89 -18.32
CA LYS A 365 -10.35 -16.59 -17.95
C LYS A 365 -10.39 -15.88 -16.61
N GLU A 366 -10.99 -14.71 -16.58
CA GLU A 366 -11.27 -13.96 -15.36
C GLU A 366 -12.74 -13.53 -15.36
N ASP A 367 -13.50 -14.08 -14.40
CA ASP A 367 -14.96 -14.00 -14.31
C ASP A 367 -15.73 -14.30 -15.62
N LYS A 368 -17.05 -14.10 -15.61
CA LYS A 368 -17.97 -14.63 -16.64
C LYS A 368 -17.72 -14.15 -18.08
N VAL A 369 -16.84 -13.17 -18.34
CA VAL A 369 -16.77 -12.52 -19.68
C VAL A 369 -15.37 -12.19 -20.23
N THR A 370 -14.27 -12.18 -19.47
CA THR A 370 -13.00 -11.65 -20.04
C THR A 370 -12.09 -12.76 -20.56
N ARG A 371 -11.71 -12.67 -21.84
CA ARG A 371 -10.85 -13.63 -22.56
C ARG A 371 -9.63 -12.91 -23.14
N PHE A 372 -8.45 -13.21 -22.63
CA PHE A 372 -7.16 -12.77 -23.19
C PHE A 372 -6.34 -13.98 -23.60
N SER A 373 -5.73 -13.98 -24.79
CA SER A 373 -4.95 -15.09 -25.33
C SER A 373 -3.44 -14.83 -25.36
N ILE A 374 -2.66 -15.87 -25.06
CA ILE A 374 -1.21 -15.96 -25.30
C ILE A 374 -0.87 -17.34 -25.87
N ASP A 375 0.25 -17.43 -26.59
CA ASP A 375 0.68 -18.69 -27.19
C ASP A 375 1.65 -19.44 -26.29
N MET A 376 2.57 -18.75 -25.59
CA MET A 376 3.57 -19.41 -24.74
C MET A 376 3.94 -18.61 -23.51
N LEU A 377 4.34 -19.35 -22.47
CA LEU A 377 5.09 -18.85 -21.34
C LEU A 377 6.50 -19.40 -21.41
N ALA A 378 7.52 -18.57 -21.18
CA ALA A 378 8.90 -19.02 -21.18
C ALA A 378 9.69 -18.41 -20.02
N SER A 379 10.41 -19.21 -19.23
CA SER A 379 11.25 -18.71 -18.14
C SER A 379 12.69 -19.18 -18.30
N HIS A 380 13.65 -18.28 -18.09
CA HIS A 380 15.05 -18.57 -18.31
C HIS A 380 15.63 -19.43 -17.17
N GLN A 381 16.36 -20.49 -17.52
CA GLN A 381 16.84 -21.47 -16.53
C GLN A 381 17.80 -20.89 -15.49
N GLU A 382 18.73 -20.02 -15.92
CA GLU A 382 19.72 -19.40 -15.02
C GLU A 382 19.20 -18.13 -14.35
N SER A 383 18.23 -17.46 -15.00
CA SER A 383 17.64 -16.22 -14.52
C SER A 383 16.21 -16.47 -14.08
N LYS A 384 16.08 -16.91 -12.82
CA LYS A 384 14.79 -17.18 -12.18
C LYS A 384 13.94 -15.92 -11.96
N SER A 385 14.41 -14.76 -12.38
CA SER A 385 13.67 -13.50 -12.36
C SER A 385 13.11 -13.12 -13.73
N LEU A 386 13.34 -13.88 -14.82
CA LEU A 386 12.81 -13.54 -16.14
C LEU A 386 11.70 -14.52 -16.57
N LEU A 387 10.53 -13.96 -16.87
CA LEU A 387 9.40 -14.64 -17.50
C LEU A 387 8.98 -13.91 -18.77
N LEU A 388 8.89 -14.61 -19.89
CA LEU A 388 8.39 -14.08 -21.16
C LEU A 388 6.93 -14.49 -21.36
N LEU A 389 6.13 -13.52 -21.78
CA LEU A 389 4.81 -13.74 -22.34
C LEU A 389 4.91 -13.64 -23.85
N VAL A 390 4.58 -14.71 -24.57
CA VAL A 390 4.87 -14.80 -26.00
C VAL A 390 3.58 -14.96 -26.79
N GLY A 391 3.37 -14.06 -27.75
CA GLY A 391 2.46 -14.23 -28.88
C GLY A 391 3.24 -14.51 -30.16
N CYS A 392 2.64 -15.26 -31.08
CA CYS A 392 3.21 -15.63 -32.37
C CYS A 392 2.24 -15.25 -33.49
N THR A 393 2.76 -14.70 -34.58
CA THR A 393 1.98 -14.40 -35.78
C THR A 393 2.79 -14.61 -37.05
N ILE A 394 2.16 -15.04 -38.14
CA ILE A 394 2.85 -15.18 -39.43
C ILE A 394 2.98 -13.82 -40.12
N GLY A 395 2.02 -12.92 -39.90
CA GLY A 395 1.98 -11.59 -40.50
C GLY A 395 2.41 -10.50 -39.53
N SER A 396 2.06 -9.26 -39.85
CA SER A 396 2.21 -8.14 -38.92
C SER A 396 1.23 -8.30 -37.74
N PRO A 397 1.67 -8.07 -36.48
CA PRO A 397 0.76 -8.10 -35.34
C PRO A 397 -0.29 -7.02 -35.46
N ASN A 398 -1.53 -7.37 -35.11
CA ASN A 398 -2.64 -6.42 -35.04
C ASN A 398 -2.77 -5.86 -33.60
N ASN A 399 -3.56 -4.80 -33.42
CA ASN A 399 -3.72 -4.17 -32.10
C ASN A 399 -4.35 -5.09 -31.06
N LYS A 400 -5.22 -6.02 -31.47
CA LYS A 400 -5.87 -6.98 -30.56
C LYS A 400 -4.85 -7.96 -29.97
N ASP A 401 -3.88 -8.40 -30.76
CA ASP A 401 -2.80 -9.28 -30.30
C ASP A 401 -1.96 -8.58 -29.21
N ILE A 402 -1.67 -7.28 -29.42
CA ILE A 402 -0.93 -6.44 -28.48
C ILE A 402 -1.74 -6.19 -27.19
N ASP A 403 -3.00 -5.80 -27.30
CA ASP A 403 -3.88 -5.53 -26.15
C ASP A 403 -4.13 -6.79 -25.30
N SER A 404 -4.20 -7.96 -25.96
CA SER A 404 -4.29 -9.25 -25.28
C SER A 404 -3.07 -9.52 -24.39
N LEU A 405 -1.86 -9.37 -24.95
CA LEU A 405 -0.61 -9.55 -24.21
C LEU A 405 -0.45 -8.54 -23.07
N LYS A 406 -0.83 -7.28 -23.29
CA LYS A 406 -0.82 -6.24 -22.24
C LYS A 406 -1.71 -6.60 -21.06
N SER A 407 -2.89 -7.15 -21.34
CA SER A 407 -3.84 -7.52 -20.30
C SER A 407 -3.33 -8.68 -19.46
N VAL A 408 -2.77 -9.72 -20.10
CA VAL A 408 -2.14 -10.84 -19.38
C VAL A 408 -0.88 -10.40 -18.62
N HIS A 409 -0.06 -9.54 -19.23
CA HIS A 409 1.10 -8.95 -18.58
C HIS A 409 0.72 -8.24 -17.28
N ARG A 410 -0.32 -7.41 -17.31
CA ARG A 410 -0.85 -6.73 -16.13
C ARG A 410 -1.22 -7.73 -15.03
N ILE A 411 -1.99 -8.77 -15.36
CA ILE A 411 -2.42 -9.78 -14.37
C ILE A 411 -1.21 -10.49 -13.76
N LEU A 412 -0.28 -10.98 -14.59
CA LEU A 412 0.88 -11.69 -14.06
C LEU A 412 1.82 -10.78 -13.26
N GLN A 413 2.11 -9.57 -13.75
CA GLN A 413 3.06 -8.67 -13.10
C GLN A 413 2.46 -8.01 -11.84
N ASP A 414 1.22 -7.54 -11.90
CA ASP A 414 0.59 -6.77 -10.83
C ASP A 414 -0.14 -7.61 -9.78
N GLU A 415 -0.50 -8.86 -10.10
CA GLU A 415 -1.22 -9.75 -9.18
C GLU A 415 -0.38 -10.95 -8.77
N VAL A 416 0.13 -11.72 -9.73
CA VAL A 416 0.85 -12.98 -9.42
C VAL A 416 2.26 -12.73 -8.89
N PHE A 417 2.99 -11.80 -9.52
CA PHE A 417 4.40 -11.55 -9.25
C PHE A 417 4.67 -10.23 -8.54
N LYS A 418 3.63 -9.55 -8.06
CA LYS A 418 3.69 -8.22 -7.44
C LYS A 418 4.82 -8.06 -6.42
N ASP A 419 4.94 -9.04 -5.52
CA ASP A 419 5.88 -9.01 -4.40
C ASP A 419 7.13 -9.87 -4.68
N THR A 420 7.39 -10.19 -5.95
CA THR A 420 8.49 -11.06 -6.37
C THR A 420 9.50 -10.35 -7.27
N GLN A 421 10.72 -10.88 -7.35
CA GLN A 421 11.76 -10.38 -8.25
C GLN A 421 11.49 -10.71 -9.73
N VAL A 422 10.39 -11.41 -10.04
CA VAL A 422 10.07 -11.82 -11.42
C VAL A 422 9.64 -10.60 -12.24
N GLN A 423 10.36 -10.40 -13.33
CA GLN A 423 10.07 -9.48 -14.42
C GLN A 423 9.35 -10.26 -15.52
N VAL A 424 8.10 -9.90 -15.75
CA VAL A 424 7.29 -10.42 -16.83
C VAL A 424 7.49 -9.51 -18.04
N LYS A 425 7.96 -10.05 -19.18
CA LYS A 425 8.19 -9.26 -20.40
C LYS A 425 7.34 -9.77 -21.55
N PRO A 426 6.48 -8.95 -22.17
CA PRO A 426 5.65 -9.35 -23.29
C PRO A 426 6.37 -9.19 -24.64
N PHE A 427 6.30 -10.25 -25.46
CA PHE A 427 6.91 -10.33 -26.78
C PHE A 427 5.91 -10.85 -27.81
N VAL A 428 6.00 -10.32 -29.03
CA VAL A 428 5.38 -10.91 -30.22
C VAL A 428 6.45 -11.34 -31.20
N PHE A 429 6.46 -12.62 -31.58
CA PHE A 429 7.26 -13.12 -32.67
C PHE A 429 6.46 -13.07 -33.97
N SER A 430 7.04 -12.50 -35.01
CA SER A 430 6.44 -12.38 -36.34
C SER A 430 7.32 -13.04 -37.40
N ALA A 431 6.72 -13.81 -38.31
CA ALA A 431 7.44 -14.32 -39.48
C ALA A 431 7.64 -13.27 -40.59
N ALA A 432 7.07 -12.07 -40.46
CA ALA A 432 7.25 -10.99 -41.42
C ALA A 432 8.72 -10.53 -41.47
N PRO A 433 9.31 -10.28 -42.65
CA PRO A 433 10.76 -10.14 -42.78
C PRO A 433 11.35 -8.86 -42.17
N ASP A 434 10.64 -7.73 -42.24
CA ASP A 434 11.11 -6.42 -41.77
C ASP A 434 9.91 -5.55 -41.36
N LEU A 435 9.61 -5.50 -40.06
CA LEU A 435 8.58 -4.64 -39.48
C LEU A 435 9.21 -3.32 -39.04
N SER A 436 8.62 -2.20 -39.44
CA SER A 436 9.09 -0.86 -39.05
C SER A 436 8.90 -0.54 -37.57
N ASP A 437 7.94 -1.22 -36.94
CA ASP A 437 7.53 -0.96 -35.57
C ASP A 437 7.87 -2.16 -34.69
N LYS A 438 8.91 -2.00 -33.89
CA LYS A 438 9.56 -3.04 -33.07
C LYS A 438 9.13 -3.01 -31.60
N GLU A 439 8.35 -2.01 -31.20
CA GLU A 439 7.84 -1.89 -29.84
C GLU A 439 6.51 -1.12 -29.83
N ARG A 440 5.46 -1.76 -29.34
CA ARG A 440 4.11 -1.20 -29.28
C ARG A 440 3.57 -1.31 -27.87
N ASP A 441 3.30 -0.18 -27.23
CA ASP A 441 2.73 -0.11 -25.88
C ASP A 441 3.46 -0.98 -24.83
N GLY A 442 4.80 -1.04 -24.92
CA GLY A 442 5.64 -1.86 -24.04
C GLY A 442 5.70 -3.35 -24.40
N VAL A 443 5.07 -3.78 -25.50
CA VAL A 443 5.23 -5.11 -26.09
C VAL A 443 6.29 -5.06 -27.19
N LYS A 444 7.35 -5.85 -27.04
CA LYS A 444 8.43 -5.91 -28.02
C LYS A 444 8.07 -6.86 -29.17
N VAL A 445 8.25 -6.41 -30.40
CA VAL A 445 7.97 -7.19 -31.60
C VAL A 445 9.29 -7.64 -32.22
N LEU A 446 9.46 -8.96 -32.33
CA LEU A 446 10.62 -9.60 -32.97
C LEU A 446 10.18 -10.17 -34.32
N ASP A 447 10.72 -9.61 -35.39
CA ASP A 447 10.37 -10.02 -36.75
C ASP A 447 11.33 -11.07 -37.32
N GLY A 448 11.14 -11.44 -38.58
CA GLY A 448 11.95 -12.43 -39.27
C GLY A 448 13.42 -12.03 -39.41
N GLY A 449 13.75 -10.73 -39.39
CA GLY A 449 15.12 -10.22 -39.32
C GLY A 449 15.74 -10.44 -37.94
N ASP A 450 15.02 -10.09 -36.88
CA ASP A 450 15.47 -10.29 -35.50
C ASP A 450 15.64 -11.77 -35.16
N ILE A 451 14.68 -12.61 -35.58
CA ILE A 451 14.72 -14.08 -35.43
C ILE A 451 15.97 -14.65 -36.09
N ARG A 452 16.33 -14.16 -37.29
CA ARG A 452 17.58 -14.54 -37.97
C ARG A 452 18.81 -14.08 -37.18
N GLY A 453 18.78 -12.90 -36.58
CA GLY A 453 19.82 -12.40 -35.68
C GLY A 453 20.02 -13.30 -34.45
N ILE A 454 18.94 -13.64 -33.75
CA ILE A 454 18.96 -14.56 -32.60
C ILE A 454 19.54 -15.92 -33.03
N LEU A 455 19.05 -16.48 -34.14
CA LEU A 455 19.55 -17.77 -34.67
C LEU A 455 21.04 -17.73 -35.00
N ASN A 456 21.56 -16.61 -35.51
CA ASN A 456 22.99 -16.47 -35.78
C ASN A 456 23.82 -16.49 -34.50
N TYR A 457 23.37 -15.86 -33.42
CA TYR A 457 24.03 -15.95 -32.13
C TYR A 457 23.96 -17.36 -31.54
N VAL A 458 22.81 -18.03 -31.63
CA VAL A 458 22.66 -19.43 -31.21
C VAL A 458 23.64 -20.34 -31.96
N ARG A 459 23.76 -20.19 -33.28
CA ARG A 459 24.70 -20.96 -34.12
C ARG A 459 26.16 -20.76 -33.72
N GLN A 460 26.50 -19.57 -33.23
CA GLN A 460 27.86 -19.23 -32.78
C GLN A 460 28.10 -19.58 -31.31
N GLY A 461 27.12 -20.17 -30.61
CA GLY A 461 27.18 -20.41 -29.17
C GLY A 461 27.14 -19.15 -28.31
N GLN A 462 26.80 -17.99 -28.89
CA GLN A 462 26.77 -16.67 -28.23
C GLN A 462 25.40 -16.39 -27.60
N ILE A 463 24.84 -17.35 -26.86
CA ILE A 463 23.48 -17.25 -26.28
C ILE A 463 23.34 -15.99 -25.41
N GLN A 464 24.37 -15.64 -24.63
CA GLN A 464 24.34 -14.43 -23.80
C GLN A 464 24.12 -13.15 -24.60
N ARG A 465 24.73 -13.04 -25.79
CA ARG A 465 24.54 -11.85 -26.64
C ARG A 465 23.12 -11.79 -27.17
N ALA A 466 22.52 -12.93 -27.51
CA ALA A 466 21.12 -12.98 -27.89
C ALA A 466 20.21 -12.51 -26.73
N LEU A 467 20.47 -12.96 -25.51
CA LEU A 467 19.74 -12.53 -24.30
C LEU A 467 19.87 -11.02 -24.04
N ASN A 468 21.08 -10.47 -24.14
CA ASN A 468 21.32 -9.05 -23.93
C ASN A 468 20.62 -8.20 -25.02
N GLU A 469 20.86 -8.50 -26.30
CA GLU A 469 20.43 -7.64 -27.42
C GLU A 469 18.92 -7.76 -27.72
N TYR A 470 18.37 -8.98 -27.67
CA TYR A 470 16.97 -9.20 -28.06
C TYR A 470 16.02 -9.29 -26.88
N PHE A 471 16.45 -9.83 -25.74
CA PHE A 471 15.57 -10.03 -24.57
C PHE A 471 15.82 -9.00 -23.44
N GLY A 472 16.83 -8.13 -23.60
CA GLY A 472 17.14 -7.06 -22.65
C GLY A 472 17.50 -7.61 -21.27
N HIS A 473 18.27 -8.71 -21.23
CA HIS A 473 18.64 -9.37 -19.98
C HIS A 473 20.15 -9.61 -19.89
N GLU A 474 20.84 -8.85 -19.03
CA GLU A 474 22.22 -9.12 -18.65
C GLU A 474 22.27 -10.15 -17.52
N LEU A 475 22.84 -11.33 -17.79
CA LEU A 475 23.23 -12.23 -16.71
C LEU A 475 24.39 -11.57 -15.98
N GLY A 476 24.16 -11.16 -14.74
CA GLY A 476 25.19 -10.56 -13.89
C GLY A 476 26.32 -11.55 -13.65
N PHE A 477 27.33 -11.54 -14.51
CA PHE A 477 28.59 -12.21 -14.23
C PHE A 477 29.26 -11.45 -13.07
N LYS A 478 29.22 -12.03 -11.87
CA LYS A 478 30.31 -11.84 -10.93
C LYS A 478 31.55 -12.45 -11.58
N ILE A 479 32.33 -11.62 -12.26
CA ILE A 479 33.70 -12.00 -12.63
C ILE A 479 34.43 -12.23 -11.32
N GLY A 480 34.96 -13.45 -11.16
CA GLY A 480 35.60 -13.89 -9.93
C GLY A 480 36.78 -13.02 -9.52
N SER A 481 36.85 -12.77 -8.22
CA SER A 481 38.04 -12.68 -7.37
C SER A 481 37.58 -12.85 -5.94
#